data_AF-A0A0P0P224-F1
#
_entry.id   AF-A0A0P0P224-F1
#
_cell.length_a   1.000
_cell.length_b   1.000
_cell.length_c   1.000
_cell.angle_alpha   90.00
_cell.angle_beta   90.00
_cell.angle_gamma   90.00
#
_symmetry.space_group_name_H-M   'P 1'
#
loop_
_entity.id
_entity.type
_entity.pdbx_description
1 polymer ?
#
loop_
_entity_poly.entity_id
_entity_poly.type
_entity_poly.pdbx_seq_one_letter_code
_entity_poly.pdbx_strand_id
1 'polypeptide(L)' 'MQATAIAAAGMTAAAHRLTASAERTATWSARDSDTDLVKEAVEQISAKADFKANVAVFKTADAMTGALLDLKI' A
#
# COMPACT_ATOMS: atom_id res chain seq x y z
N MET A 1 7.00 -14.78 10.21
CA MET A 1 7.99 -14.38 9.17
C MET A 1 7.42 -14.33 7.76
N GLN A 2 6.69 -15.35 7.26
CA GLN A 2 6.14 -15.28 5.89
C GLN A 2 5.05 -14.21 5.74
N ALA A 3 4.14 -14.08 6.71
CA ALA A 3 3.07 -13.07 6.67
C ALA A 3 3.60 -11.62 6.72
N THR A 4 4.64 -11.35 7.52
CA THR A 4 5.27 -10.02 7.58
C THR A 4 5.99 -9.68 6.28
N ALA A 5 6.67 -10.65 5.66
CA ALA A 5 7.32 -10.47 4.36
C ALA A 5 6.29 -10.22 3.23
N ILE A 6 5.17 -10.93 3.21
CA ILE A 6 4.08 -10.74 2.24
C ILE A 6 3.44 -9.36 2.44
N ALA A 7 3.14 -8.97 3.67
CA ALA A 7 2.60 -7.66 3.99
C ALA A 7 3.56 -6.53 3.58
N ALA A 8 4.86 -6.68 3.85
CA ALA A 8 5.88 -5.73 3.42
C ALA A 8 5.96 -5.60 1.89
N ALA A 9 5.95 -6.72 1.17
CA ALA A 9 5.93 -6.72 -0.30
C ALA A 9 4.67 -6.04 -0.85
N GLY A 10 3.50 -6.31 -0.26
CA GLY A 10 2.23 -5.68 -0.63
C GLY A 10 2.22 -4.17 -0.37
N MET A 11 2.77 -3.73 0.76
CA MET A 11 2.94 -2.30 1.07
C MET A 11 3.83 -1.60 0.04
N THR A 12 4.97 -2.19 -0.32
CA THR A 12 5.87 -1.62 -1.34
C THR A 12 5.21 -1.55 -2.71
N ALA A 13 4.50 -2.60 -3.12
CA ALA A 13 3.76 -2.62 -4.38
C ALA A 13 2.66 -1.53 -4.43
N ALA A 14 1.90 -1.37 -3.34
CA ALA A 14 0.88 -0.33 -3.23
C ALA A 14 1.51 1.08 -3.28
N ALA A 15 2.65 1.29 -2.61
CA ALA A 15 3.39 2.55 -2.64
C ALA A 15 3.86 2.89 -4.07
N HIS A 16 4.41 1.92 -4.81
CA HIS A 16 4.80 2.13 -6.20
C HIS A 16 3.64 2.53 -7.11
N ARG A 17 2.48 1.87 -6.96
CA ARG A 17 1.26 2.23 -7.72
C ARG A 17 0.78 3.64 -7.40
N LEU A 18 0.80 4.02 -6.12
CA LEU A 18 0.45 5.36 -5.67
C LEU A 18 1.37 6.43 -6.27
N THR A 19 2.69 6.22 -6.24
CA THR A 19 3.66 7.15 -6.86
C THR A 19 3.44 7.28 -8.35
N ALA A 20 3.24 6.16 -9.07
CA ALA A 20 2.99 6.18 -10.50
C ALA A 20 1.70 6.96 -10.86
N SER A 21 0.64 6.83 -10.06
CA SER A 21 -0.59 7.61 -10.24
C SER A 21 -0.39 9.10 -9.96
N ALA A 22 0.37 9.43 -8.91
CA ALA A 22 0.72 10.81 -8.59
C ALA A 22 1.52 11.48 -9.71
N GLU A 23 2.49 10.77 -10.31
CA GLU A 23 3.26 11.25 -11.46
C GLU A 23 2.38 11.50 -12.70
N ARG A 24 1.44 10.60 -12.99
CA ARG A 24 0.46 10.79 -14.09
C ARG A 24 -0.45 11.99 -13.84
N THR A 25 -0.91 12.16 -12.60
CA THR A 25 -1.73 13.30 -12.19
C THR A 25 -0.94 14.61 -12.24
N ALA A 26 0.34 14.62 -11.84
CA ALA A 26 1.19 15.81 -11.87
C ALA A 26 1.57 16.23 -13.30
N THR A 27 1.77 15.26 -14.20
CA THR A 27 2.10 15.53 -15.61
C THR A 27 0.86 15.77 -16.49
N TRP A 28 -0.35 15.66 -15.93
CA TRP A 28 -1.61 15.86 -16.63
C TRP A 28 -1.70 17.23 -17.33
N SER A 29 -1.25 18.32 -16.69
CA SER A 29 -1.30 19.65 -17.32
C SER A 29 -0.27 19.85 -18.45
N ALA A 30 0.77 19.02 -18.50
CA ALA A 30 1.89 19.17 -19.46
C ALA A 30 1.74 18.25 -20.68
N ARG A 31 0.91 17.21 -20.57
CA ARG A 31 0.58 16.31 -21.67
C ARG A 31 -0.85 16.62 -22.08
N ASP A 32 -1.04 16.99 -23.34
CA ASP A 32 -2.35 17.02 -24.01
C ASP A 32 -2.87 15.57 -24.18
N SER A 33 -3.01 14.89 -23.05
CA SER A 33 -3.36 13.49 -22.93
C SER A 33 -4.61 13.41 -22.07
N ASP A 34 -5.60 12.69 -22.60
CA ASP A 34 -6.89 12.31 -22.02
C ASP A 34 -6.72 11.47 -20.74
N THR A 35 -5.99 11.99 -19.76
CA THR A 35 -5.81 11.36 -18.45
C THR A 35 -7.07 11.62 -17.65
N ASP A 36 -7.88 10.59 -17.47
CA ASP A 36 -9.07 10.63 -16.61
C ASP A 36 -8.66 10.79 -15.14
N LEU A 37 -8.76 12.02 -14.65
CA LEU A 37 -8.46 12.36 -13.25
C LEU A 37 -9.35 11.64 -12.24
N VAL A 38 -10.59 11.33 -12.61
CA VAL A 38 -11.50 10.59 -11.72
C VAL A 38 -10.98 9.17 -11.54
N LYS A 39 -10.53 8.55 -12.63
CA LYS A 39 -9.90 7.22 -12.59
C LYS A 39 -8.61 7.22 -11.77
N GLU A 40 -7.74 8.21 -11.94
CA GLU A 40 -6.51 8.32 -11.14
C GLU A 40 -6.80 8.57 -9.65
N ALA A 41 -7.83 9.37 -9.32
CA ALA A 41 -8.24 9.56 -7.94
C ALA A 41 -8.72 8.24 -7.29
N VAL A 42 -9.48 7.43 -8.02
CA VAL A 42 -9.90 6.09 -7.55
C VAL A 42 -8.69 5.18 -7.38
N GLU A 43 -7.74 5.20 -8.32
CA GLU A 43 -6.50 4.41 -8.23
C GLU A 43 -5.70 4.77 -6.96
N GLN A 44 -5.58 6.06 -6.63
CA GLN A 44 -4.92 6.52 -5.40
C GLN A 44 -5.66 6.06 -4.14
N ILE A 45 -6.99 6.09 -4.14
CA ILE A 45 -7.81 5.62 -3.02
C ILE A 45 -7.64 4.11 -2.82
N SER A 46 -7.70 3.34 -3.89
CA SER A 46 -7.52 1.88 -3.88
C SER A 46 -6.12 1.51 -3.40
N ALA A 47 -5.07 2.15 -3.93
CA ALA A 47 -3.70 1.91 -3.50
C ALA A 47 -3.50 2.24 -2.01
N LYS A 48 -4.15 3.30 -1.50
CA LYS A 48 -4.15 3.64 -0.07
C LYS A 48 -4.87 2.60 0.77
N ALA A 49 -5.99 2.06 0.29
CA ALA A 49 -6.73 0.99 0.97
C ALA A 49 -5.90 -0.30 1.05
N ASP A 50 -5.27 -0.69 -0.06
CA ASP A 50 -4.38 -1.86 -0.15
C ASP A 50 -3.18 -1.72 0.80
N PHE A 51 -2.58 -0.54 0.86
CA PHE A 51 -1.50 -0.26 1.81
C PHE A 51 -1.96 -0.45 3.25
N LYS A 52 -3.12 0.12 3.61
CA LYS A 52 -3.69 -0.01 4.97
C LYS A 52 -4.01 -1.47 5.32
N ALA A 53 -4.54 -2.23 4.37
CA ALA A 53 -4.84 -3.65 4.57
C ALA A 53 -3.57 -4.44 4.91
N ASN A 54 -2.50 -4.22 4.14
CA ASN A 54 -1.21 -4.87 4.41
C ASN A 54 -0.60 -4.43 5.76
N VAL A 55 -0.73 -3.16 6.15
CA VAL A 55 -0.31 -2.68 7.48
C VAL A 55 -1.07 -3.40 8.60
N ALA A 56 -2.37 -3.63 8.45
CA ALA A 56 -3.16 -4.35 9.45
C ALA A 56 -2.66 -5.80 9.62
N VAL A 57 -2.40 -6.51 8.51
CA VAL A 57 -1.84 -7.86 8.53
C VAL A 57 -0.46 -7.87 9.21
N PHE A 58 0.40 -6.90 8.91
CA PHE A 58 1.71 -6.78 9.55
C PHE A 58 1.57 -6.63 11.07
N LYS A 59 0.71 -5.72 11.54
CA LYS A 59 0.48 -5.49 12.97
C LYS A 59 -0.06 -6.74 13.68
N THR A 60 -0.98 -7.46 13.05
CA THR A 60 -1.49 -8.72 13.62
C THR A 60 -0.39 -9.77 13.71
N ALA A 61 0.42 -9.93 12.68
CA ALA A 61 1.53 -10.87 12.69
C ALA A 61 2.60 -10.52 13.76
N ASP A 62 2.86 -9.23 13.95
CA ASP A 62 3.76 -8.73 15.00
C ASP A 62 3.20 -8.98 16.40
N ALA A 63 1.92 -8.65 16.64
CA ALA A 63 1.24 -8.91 17.91
C ALA A 63 1.21 -10.40 18.28
N MET A 64 0.95 -11.28 17.29
CA MET A 64 1.02 -12.73 17.49
C MET A 64 2.44 -13.19 17.85
N THR A 65 3.46 -12.58 17.25
CA THR A 65 4.86 -12.90 17.57
C THR A 65 5.21 -12.46 19.00
N GLY A 66 4.78 -11.27 19.41
CA GLY A 66 4.93 -10.78 20.78
C GLY A 66 4.24 -11.68 21.81
N ALA A 67 2.98 -12.05 21.58
CA ALA A 67 2.24 -12.94 22.48
C ALA A 67 2.91 -14.32 22.66
N LEU A 68 3.54 -14.85 21.61
CA LEU A 68 4.31 -16.10 21.71
C LEU A 68 5.61 -15.93 22.51
N LEU A 69 6.25 -14.76 22.41
CA LEU A 69 7.45 -14.44 23.20
C LEU A 69 7.08 -14.25 24.68
N ASP A 70 6.01 -13.52 24.96
CA ASP A 70 5.50 -13.29 26.32
C ASP A 70 5.08 -14.59 27.02
N LEU A 71 4.54 -15.57 26.28
CA LEU A 71 4.23 -16.89 26.85
C LEU A 71 5.47 -17.70 27.26
N LYS A 72 6.63 -17.42 26.63
CA LYS A 72 7.87 -18.18 26.81
C LYS A 72 8.70 -17.66 27.99
N ILE A 73 8.44 -16.44 28.45
CA ILE A 73 9.15 -15.72 29.53
C ILE A 73 8.31 -15.79 30.80
#